data_AF-A0A087TT12-F1
#
_entry.id   AF-A0A087TT12-F1
#
_cell.length_a   1.000
_cell.length_b   1.000
_cell.length_c   1.000
_cell.angle_alpha   90.00
_cell.angle_beta   90.00
_cell.angle_gamma   90.00
#
_symmetry.space_group_name_H-M   'P 1'
#
loop_
_entity.id
_entity.type
_entity.pdbx_description
1 polymer ?
#
loop_
_entity_poly.entity_id
_entity_poly.type
_entity_poly.pdbx_seq_one_letter_code
_entity_poly.pdbx_strand_id
1 'polypeptide(L)'
;MYTNENYPNFFRVVPSETAFNPARVVLLRHFNWTRVGTLYQNSPRYALPHSKLLTDLDSARIAIAETQGLVEELQNELVKLKNKDVRIILGNFDEEWARKIFCEAYRLKMYGRKYQWIIVGMFRERWWEIREPNATCSPWE
;
A
#
# COMPACT_ATOMS: atom_id res chain seq x y z
N MET A 1 -10.54 -1.63 19.70
CA MET A 1 -9.23 -1.26 19.11
C MET A 1 -8.16 -2.10 19.82
N TYR A 2 -7.15 -2.64 19.13
CA TYR A 2 -6.14 -3.50 19.77
C TYR A 2 -5.18 -2.68 20.64
N THR A 3 -5.53 -2.49 21.91
CA THR A 3 -4.78 -1.69 22.89
C THR A 3 -4.37 -2.55 24.08
N ASN A 4 -3.36 -2.11 24.83
CA ASN A 4 -2.95 -2.76 26.08
C ASN A 4 -4.13 -2.83 27.09
N GLU A 5 -4.98 -1.80 27.10
CA GLU A 5 -6.19 -1.76 27.93
C GLU A 5 -7.17 -2.91 27.61
N ASN A 6 -7.35 -3.23 26.32
CA ASN A 6 -8.26 -4.29 25.89
C ASN A 6 -7.63 -5.69 25.91
N TYR A 7 -6.29 -5.77 25.89
CA TYR A 7 -5.54 -7.02 25.80
C TYR A 7 -4.30 -7.01 26.73
N PRO A 8 -4.47 -6.87 28.05
CA PRO A 8 -3.37 -6.62 28.99
C PRO A 8 -2.37 -7.79 29.13
N ASN A 9 -2.80 -9.00 28.77
CA ASN A 9 -2.00 -10.22 28.85
C ASN A 9 -1.59 -10.75 27.46
N PHE A 10 -1.76 -9.96 26.40
CA PHE A 10 -1.42 -10.37 25.04
C PHE A 10 0.01 -9.95 24.67
N PHE A 11 0.86 -10.94 24.40
CA PHE A 11 2.23 -10.74 23.93
C PHE A 11 2.42 -11.44 22.58
N ARG A 12 3.30 -10.90 21.75
CA ARG A 12 3.68 -11.48 20.46
C ARG A 12 5.16 -11.29 20.20
N VAL A 13 5.76 -12.26 19.51
CA VAL A 13 7.17 -12.24 19.10
C VAL A 13 7.36 -11.71 17.67
N VAL A 14 6.26 -11.44 16.96
CA VAL A 14 6.26 -10.92 15.59
C VAL A 14 5.91 -9.43 15.61
N PRO A 15 6.64 -8.58 14.88
CA PRO A 15 6.31 -7.16 14.79
C PRO A 15 4.94 -6.93 14.14
N SER A 16 4.27 -5.83 14.49
CA SER A 16 3.12 -5.37 13.70
C SER A 16 3.59 -4.79 12.38
N GLU A 17 2.67 -4.74 11.42
CA GLU A 17 2.80 -3.96 10.18
C GLU A 17 3.21 -2.49 10.42
N THR A 18 2.82 -1.88 11.54
CA THR A 18 3.25 -0.51 11.92
C THR A 18 4.76 -0.38 12.11
N ALA A 19 5.46 -1.47 12.45
CA ALA A 19 6.91 -1.47 12.66
C ALA A 19 7.68 -1.21 11.35
N PHE A 20 7.05 -1.36 10.19
CA PHE A 20 7.67 -1.05 8.89
C PHE A 20 7.55 0.43 8.49
N ASN A 21 6.66 1.20 9.13
CA ASN A 21 6.46 2.62 8.79
C ASN A 21 7.73 3.47 8.95
N PRO A 22 8.52 3.35 10.04
CA PRO A 22 9.76 4.11 10.17
C PRO A 22 10.74 3.83 9.03
N ALA A 23 10.87 2.58 8.61
CA ALA A 23 11.73 2.21 7.48
C ALA A 23 11.25 2.84 6.17
N ARG A 24 9.93 2.86 5.92
CA ARG A 24 9.34 3.56 4.77
C ARG A 24 9.69 5.05 4.79
N VAL A 25 9.51 5.74 5.91
CA VAL A 25 9.83 7.18 6.03
C VAL A 25 11.32 7.46 5.78
N VAL A 26 12.21 6.65 6.35
CA VAL A 26 13.66 6.80 6.13
C VAL A 26 14.01 6.58 4.66
N LEU A 27 13.41 5.60 3.99
CA LEU A 27 13.59 5.36 2.56
C LEU A 27 13.16 6.57 1.73
N LEU A 28 11.98 7.13 2.01
CA LEU A 28 11.49 8.32 1.30
C LEU A 28 12.45 9.51 1.47
N ARG A 29 12.97 9.74 2.69
CA ARG A 29 13.94 10.79 2.99
C ARG A 29 15.26 10.58 2.24
N HIS A 30 15.76 9.34 2.21
CA HIS A 30 17.01 9.01 1.52
C HIS A 30 16.98 9.40 0.04
N PHE A 31 15.84 9.19 -0.63
CA PHE A 31 15.66 9.54 -2.05
C PHE A 31 15.07 10.95 -2.26
N ASN A 32 14.92 11.76 -1.22
CA ASN A 32 14.30 13.08 -1.26
C ASN A 32 12.87 13.07 -1.87
N TRP A 33 12.11 11.99 -1.65
CA TRP A 33 10.71 11.92 -2.06
C TRP A 33 9.83 12.62 -1.02
N THR A 34 9.37 13.80 -1.37
CA THR A 34 8.59 14.68 -0.49
C THR A 34 7.09 14.64 -0.74
N ARG A 35 6.63 13.88 -1.75
CA ARG A 35 5.22 13.77 -2.12
C ARG A 35 4.86 12.33 -2.50
N VAL A 36 3.88 11.76 -1.80
CA VAL A 36 3.46 10.36 -1.97
C VAL A 36 1.94 10.25 -2.07
N GLY A 37 1.45 9.17 -2.66
CA GLY A 37 0.06 8.74 -2.50
C GLY A 37 0.01 7.41 -1.77
N THR A 38 -1.14 7.11 -1.18
CA THR A 38 -1.32 5.89 -0.38
C THR A 38 -2.55 5.11 -0.84
N LEU A 39 -2.43 3.78 -0.79
CA LEU A 39 -3.49 2.85 -1.16
C LEU A 39 -3.56 1.73 -0.10
N TYR A 40 -4.73 1.50 0.48
CA TYR A 40 -4.89 0.53 1.56
C TYR A 40 -6.18 -0.29 1.47
N GLN A 41 -6.14 -1.52 1.95
CA GLN A 41 -7.30 -2.39 2.08
C GLN A 41 -8.14 -2.02 3.30
N ASN A 42 -9.46 -1.92 3.13
CA ASN A 42 -10.43 -1.58 4.17
C ASN A 42 -10.67 -2.73 5.18
N SER A 43 -9.62 -3.24 5.79
CA SER A 43 -9.69 -4.17 6.92
C SER A 43 -8.79 -3.69 8.06
N PRO A 44 -9.11 -4.00 9.33
CA PRO A 44 -8.33 -3.50 10.47
C PRO A 44 -6.84 -3.84 10.41
N ARG A 45 -6.48 -4.98 9.81
CA ARG A 45 -5.09 -5.42 9.62
C ARG A 45 -4.27 -4.42 8.81
N TYR A 46 -4.87 -3.75 7.82
CA TYR A 46 -4.19 -2.83 6.91
C TYR A 46 -4.52 -1.36 7.18
N ALA A 47 -5.75 -1.05 7.58
CA ALA A 47 -6.22 0.30 7.88
C ALA A 47 -5.54 0.90 9.12
N LEU A 48 -5.31 0.11 10.19
CA LEU A 48 -4.67 0.62 11.40
C LEU A 48 -3.19 0.99 11.16
N PRO A 49 -2.35 0.13 10.53
CA PRO A 49 -1.00 0.51 10.17
C PRO A 49 -0.91 1.68 9.19
N HIS A 50 -1.85 1.75 8.25
CA HIS A 50 -1.95 2.85 7.30
C HIS A 50 -2.29 4.17 7.98
N SER A 51 -3.26 4.21 8.90
CA SER A 51 -3.56 5.41 9.68
C SER A 51 -2.33 5.93 10.46
N LYS A 52 -1.55 5.01 11.06
CA LYS A 52 -0.28 5.37 11.70
C LYS A 52 0.75 5.90 10.69
N LEU A 53 0.81 5.33 9.49
CA LEU A 53 1.70 5.79 8.42
C LEU A 53 1.38 7.22 8.01
N LEU A 54 0.11 7.60 7.90
CA LEU A 54 -0.27 8.99 7.59
C LEU A 54 0.29 9.97 8.63
N THR A 55 0.22 9.60 9.92
CA THR A 55 0.80 10.41 11.01
C THR A 55 2.33 10.49 10.93
N ASP A 56 2.98 9.38 10.56
CA ASP A 56 4.44 9.32 10.39
C ASP A 56 4.94 10.16 9.21
N LEU A 57 4.20 10.17 8.11
CA LEU A 57 4.48 10.99 6.93
C LEU A 57 4.32 12.48 7.24
N ASP A 58 3.25 12.86 7.94
CA ASP A 58 2.99 14.23 8.37
C ASP A 58 4.10 14.74 9.31
N SER A 59 4.45 13.94 10.33
CA SER A 59 5.57 14.23 11.24
C SER A 59 6.91 14.36 10.50
N ALA A 60 7.05 13.68 9.37
CA ALA A 60 8.22 13.76 8.50
C ALA A 60 8.17 14.89 7.47
N ARG A 61 7.11 15.70 7.43
CA ARG A 61 6.85 16.76 6.45
C ARG A 61 6.84 16.23 5.00
N ILE A 62 6.33 15.02 4.81
CA ILE A 62 6.12 14.42 3.48
C ILE A 62 4.65 14.63 3.10
N ALA A 63 4.42 15.33 1.99
CA ALA A 63 3.07 15.64 1.52
C ALA A 63 2.34 14.38 1.04
N ILE A 64 1.15 14.16 1.57
CA ILE A 64 0.23 13.11 1.11
C ILE A 64 -0.64 13.73 0.01
N ALA A 65 -0.35 13.39 -1.23
CA ALA A 65 -1.04 13.91 -2.41
C ALA A 65 -2.47 13.40 -2.53
N GLU A 66 -2.68 12.12 -2.20
CA GLU A 66 -3.95 11.44 -2.34
C GLU A 66 -3.93 10.15 -1.51
N THR A 67 -5.08 9.80 -0.92
CA THR A 67 -5.25 8.58 -0.10
C THR A 67 -6.49 7.85 -0.55
N GLN A 68 -6.35 6.60 -0.96
CA GLN A 68 -7.45 5.81 -1.51
C GLN A 68 -7.59 4.48 -0.75
N GLY A 69 -8.84 4.13 -0.45
CA GLY A 69 -9.20 2.88 0.22
C GLY A 69 -9.77 1.91 -0.79
N LEU A 70 -9.33 0.66 -0.76
CA LEU A 70 -9.80 -0.35 -1.70
C LEU A 70 -11.27 -0.67 -1.45
N VAL A 71 -12.06 -0.50 -2.50
CA VAL A 71 -13.48 -0.85 -2.62
C VAL A 71 -13.65 -1.74 -3.85
N GLU A 72 -14.87 -2.21 -4.12
CA GLU A 72 -15.15 -3.07 -5.28
C GLU A 72 -14.72 -2.42 -6.62
N GLU A 73 -14.93 -1.11 -6.77
CA GLU A 73 -14.54 -0.35 -7.97
C GLU A 73 -13.08 0.16 -7.91
N LEU A 74 -12.11 -0.76 -7.89
CA LEU A 74 -10.68 -0.47 -7.83
C LEU A 74 -10.18 0.53 -8.89
N GLN A 75 -10.72 0.47 -10.10
CA GLN A 75 -10.30 1.34 -11.21
C GLN A 75 -10.46 2.83 -10.86
N ASN A 76 -11.55 3.20 -10.16
CA ASN A 76 -11.83 4.58 -9.78
C ASN A 76 -10.79 5.11 -8.79
N GLU A 77 -10.34 4.26 -7.86
CA GLU A 77 -9.33 4.60 -6.87
C GLU A 77 -7.96 4.88 -7.53
N LEU A 78 -7.55 4.03 -8.48
CA LEU A 78 -6.28 4.22 -9.21
C LEU A 78 -6.32 5.42 -10.16
N VAL A 79 -7.46 5.69 -10.80
CA VAL A 79 -7.64 6.87 -11.66
C VAL A 79 -7.47 8.16 -10.86
N LYS A 80 -7.97 8.23 -9.61
CA LYS A 80 -7.76 9.40 -8.74
C LYS A 80 -6.27 9.62 -8.44
N LEU A 81 -5.53 8.57 -8.08
CA LEU A 81 -4.06 8.66 -7.90
C LEU A 81 -3.36 9.16 -9.17
N LYS A 82 -3.74 8.62 -10.32
CA LYS A 82 -3.18 9.00 -11.62
C LYS A 82 -3.49 10.45 -12.00
N ASN A 83 -4.73 10.90 -11.80
CA ASN A 83 -5.16 12.28 -12.09
C ASN A 83 -4.45 13.31 -11.20
N LYS A 84 -4.07 12.92 -9.99
CA LYS A 84 -3.24 13.70 -9.07
C LYS A 84 -1.74 13.62 -9.37
N ASP A 85 -1.33 12.96 -10.46
CA ASP A 85 0.07 12.74 -10.81
C ASP A 85 0.90 12.16 -9.64
N VAL A 86 0.35 11.15 -8.96
CA VAL A 86 1.06 10.45 -7.89
C VAL A 86 2.11 9.51 -8.51
N ARG A 87 3.38 9.70 -8.18
CA ARG A 87 4.50 8.89 -8.70
C ARG A 87 5.07 7.87 -7.71
N ILE A 88 5.04 8.19 -6.43
CA ILE A 88 5.48 7.31 -5.34
C ILE A 88 4.24 6.82 -4.60
N ILE A 89 3.97 5.51 -4.65
CA ILE A 89 2.73 4.91 -4.14
C ILE A 89 3.06 3.92 -3.03
N LEU A 90 2.49 4.16 -1.85
CA LEU A 90 2.62 3.30 -0.67
C LEU A 90 1.41 2.38 -0.55
N GLY A 91 1.63 1.06 -0.65
CA GLY A 91 0.58 0.04 -0.61
C GLY A 91 0.48 -0.68 0.74
N ASN A 92 -0.74 -0.86 1.23
CA ASN A 92 -1.09 -1.64 2.41
C ASN A 92 -2.27 -2.57 2.10
N PHE A 93 -2.00 -3.71 1.49
CA PHE A 93 -3.01 -4.68 1.06
C PHE A 93 -2.41 -6.09 0.99
N ASP A 94 -3.28 -7.10 0.98
CA ASP A 94 -2.88 -8.49 0.83
C ASP A 94 -2.50 -8.88 -0.61
N GLU A 95 -2.07 -10.13 -0.77
CA GLU A 95 -1.62 -10.71 -2.02
C GLU A 95 -2.76 -10.81 -3.08
N GLU A 96 -4.00 -11.04 -2.64
CA GLU A 96 -5.16 -11.14 -3.53
C GLU A 96 -5.46 -9.76 -4.14
N TRP A 97 -5.50 -8.73 -3.30
CA TRP A 97 -5.63 -7.35 -3.75
C TRP A 97 -4.44 -6.90 -4.59
N ALA A 98 -3.22 -7.35 -4.27
CA ALA A 98 -2.05 -7.02 -5.07
C ALA A 98 -2.25 -7.43 -6.54
N ARG A 99 -2.70 -8.65 -6.83
CA ARG A 99 -2.95 -9.11 -8.20
C ARG A 99 -4.00 -8.26 -8.93
N LYS A 100 -5.10 -7.92 -8.26
CA LYS A 100 -6.15 -7.05 -8.82
C LYS A 100 -5.62 -5.63 -9.10
N ILE A 101 -4.90 -5.05 -8.14
CA ILE A 101 -4.30 -3.70 -8.22
C ILE A 101 -3.31 -3.62 -9.37
N PHE A 102 -2.40 -4.58 -9.48
CA PHE A 102 -1.35 -4.51 -10.50
C PHE A 102 -1.90 -4.77 -11.92
N CYS A 103 -2.93 -5.61 -12.06
CA CYS A 103 -3.67 -5.74 -13.32
C CYS A 103 -4.28 -4.38 -13.77
N GLU A 104 -4.93 -3.67 -12.87
CA GLU A 104 -5.49 -2.35 -13.19
C GLU A 104 -4.42 -1.26 -13.35
N ALA A 105 -3.33 -1.31 -12.58
CA ALA A 105 -2.19 -0.42 -12.73
C ALA A 105 -1.52 -0.58 -14.10
N TYR A 106 -1.42 -1.81 -14.61
CA TYR A 106 -0.93 -2.10 -15.96
C TYR A 106 -1.82 -1.44 -17.02
N ARG A 107 -3.14 -1.63 -16.95
CA ARG A 107 -4.11 -0.99 -17.85
C ARG A 107 -4.03 0.53 -17.84
N LEU A 108 -3.83 1.09 -16.66
CA LEU A 108 -3.68 2.54 -16.45
C LEU A 108 -2.26 3.05 -16.75
N LYS A 109 -1.32 2.19 -17.17
CA LYS A 109 0.08 2.53 -17.44
C LYS A 109 0.79 3.19 -16.24
N MET A 110 0.50 2.71 -15.03
CA MET A 110 1.10 3.14 -13.76
C MET A 110 2.35 2.32 -13.41
N TYR A 111 3.23 2.12 -14.39
CA TYR A 111 4.46 1.34 -14.27
C TYR A 111 5.63 1.99 -15.02
N GLY A 112 6.81 1.38 -14.93
CA GLY A 112 8.03 1.83 -15.61
C GLY A 112 8.72 2.98 -14.89
N ARG A 113 9.60 3.70 -15.61
CA ARG A 113 10.56 4.66 -15.02
C ARG A 113 9.96 5.83 -14.26
N LYS A 114 8.65 6.07 -14.40
CA LYS A 114 7.96 7.22 -13.77
C LYS A 114 7.20 6.86 -12.50
N TYR A 115 7.13 5.58 -12.11
CA TYR A 115 6.37 5.15 -10.94
C TYR A 115 7.23 4.28 -10.04
N GLN A 116 7.08 4.48 -8.73
CA GLN A 116 7.65 3.60 -7.71
C GLN A 116 6.55 3.13 -6.78
N TRP A 117 6.38 1.81 -6.71
CA TRP A 117 5.49 1.14 -5.77
C TRP A 117 6.31 0.63 -4.58
N ILE A 118 5.83 0.91 -3.37
CA ILE A 118 6.40 0.38 -2.13
C ILE A 118 5.28 -0.41 -1.45
N ILE A 119 5.38 -1.73 -1.51
CA ILE A 119 4.39 -2.68 -0.99
C ILE A 119 5.01 -3.57 0.10
N VAL A 120 4.20 -4.39 0.75
CA VAL A 120 4.67 -5.38 1.72
C VAL A 120 5.37 -6.55 1.02
N GLY A 121 6.42 -7.08 1.64
CA GLY A 121 7.24 -8.17 1.08
C GLY A 121 6.83 -9.58 1.55
N MET A 122 5.70 -9.72 2.23
CA MET A 122 5.28 -10.99 2.86
C MET A 122 4.38 -11.86 1.95
N PHE A 123 4.47 -11.67 0.64
CA PHE A 123 3.73 -12.48 -0.32
C PHE A 123 4.44 -13.80 -0.59
N ARG A 124 3.69 -14.78 -1.07
CA ARG A 124 4.26 -16.05 -1.50
C ARG A 124 5.20 -15.84 -2.69
N GLU A 125 6.18 -16.72 -2.84
CA GLU A 125 6.99 -16.74 -4.05
C GLU A 125 6.11 -16.89 -5.29
N ARG A 126 6.42 -16.15 -6.36
CA ARG A 126 5.68 -16.15 -7.62
C ARG A 126 4.17 -15.88 -7.45
N TRP A 127 3.79 -15.05 -6.48
CA TRP A 127 2.40 -14.70 -6.22
C TRP A 127 1.67 -14.10 -7.43
N TRP A 128 2.39 -13.52 -8.40
CA TRP A 128 1.85 -12.97 -9.65
C TRP A 128 1.51 -14.04 -10.71
N GLU A 129 2.05 -15.27 -10.59
CA GLU A 129 1.74 -16.39 -11.50
C GLU A 129 0.42 -17.09 -11.13
N ILE A 130 -0.09 -16.84 -9.91
CA ILE A 130 -1.33 -17.41 -9.41
C ILE A 130 -2.50 -16.76 -10.15
N ARG A 131 -3.31 -17.58 -10.85
CA ARG A 131 -4.50 -17.10 -11.54
C ARG A 131 -5.54 -16.59 -10.55
N GLU A 132 -5.94 -15.34 -10.72
CA GLU A 132 -7.11 -14.78 -10.06
C GLU A 132 -8.35 -15.00 -10.92
N PRO A 133 -9.41 -15.64 -10.40
CA PRO A 133 -10.64 -15.86 -11.16
C PRO A 133 -11.25 -14.56 -11.71
N ASN A 134 -11.05 -13.45 -10.99
CA ASN A 134 -11.63 -12.15 -11.29
C ASN A 134 -10.62 -11.15 -11.88
N ALA A 135 -9.36 -11.55 -12.10
CA ALA A 135 -8.40 -10.72 -12.83
C ALA A 135 -8.28 -11.21 -14.27
N THR A 136 -8.44 -10.30 -15.20
CA THR A 136 -8.39 -10.60 -16.64
C THR A 136 -6.98 -10.43 -17.23
N CYS A 137 -6.02 -10.00 -16.42
CA CYS A 137 -4.62 -9.91 -16.82
C CYS A 137 -3.91 -11.25 -16.66
N SER A 138 -3.01 -11.54 -17.59
CA SER A 138 -2.06 -12.63 -17.50
C SER A 138 -0.91 -12.29 -16.54
N PRO A 139 -0.13 -13.28 -16.06
CA PRO A 139 1.05 -13.02 -15.22
C PRO A 139 2.14 -12.14 -15.85
N TRP A 140 2.05 -11.87 -17.14
CA TRP A 140 3.04 -11.13 -17.93
C TRP A 140 2.55 -9.72 -18.33
N GLU A 141 1.35 -9.35 -17.89
CA GLU A 141 0.73 -8.03 -18.02
C GLU A 141 0.74 -7.35 -16.64
#